data_AF-A0A9E3D2N8-F1
#
_entry.id   AF-A0A9E3D2N8-F1
#
_cell.length_a   1.000
_cell.length_b   1.000
_cell.length_c   1.000
_cell.angle_alpha   90.00
_cell.angle_beta   90.00
_cell.angle_gamma   90.00
#
_symmetry.space_group_name_H-M   'P 1'
#
loop_
_entity.id
_entity.type
_entity.pdbx_description
1 polymer ?
#
loop_
_entity_poly.entity_id
_entity_poly.type
_entity_poly.pdbx_seq_one_letter_code
_entity_poly.pdbx_strand_id
1 'polypeptide(L)'
;MTSMSDYTATELLAVMSARLLRDGQVVFAGVGIPLLAATLAQRLHAPGLTILFEGGVIGAFIEPGKLPPSTNEQRCTRRANMVLSSTDVLLLLQRGYVDIGFMGGAQIDQYGNLNSSFIGNPRGAIGDLVTRLPGTGGGNDIASLTQMIVTMKHEKRRFVSRVDFVTSPGFLSGEESRREAGLTTGGMYRVVTDLGVFGFDDHSKRMQLLGLHLGATADQVQANTGFELLLAADLEITDPPSERELAVLRHLDPDRLYTA
;
A
#
# COMPACT_ATOMS: atom_id res chain seq x y z
N MET A 1 -20.47 14.76 22.97
CA MET A 1 -19.20 14.16 23.44
C MET A 1 -18.75 13.19 22.36
N THR A 2 -17.87 13.63 21.47
CA THR A 2 -17.26 12.78 20.43
C THR A 2 -16.40 11.73 21.13
N SER A 3 -16.82 10.47 21.14
CA SER A 3 -15.96 9.39 21.64
C SER A 3 -14.69 9.39 20.80
N MET A 4 -13.54 9.56 21.45
CA MET A 4 -12.26 9.26 20.85
C MET A 4 -12.36 7.85 20.27
N SER A 5 -12.06 7.69 18.98
CA SER A 5 -12.10 6.40 18.31
C SER A 5 -11.23 5.41 19.08
N ASP A 6 -11.80 4.26 19.46
CA ASP A 6 -11.14 3.18 20.22
C ASP A 6 -10.07 2.41 19.40
N TYR A 7 -9.55 3.01 18.32
CA TYR A 7 -8.58 2.42 17.42
C TYR A 7 -7.50 3.44 17.01
N THR A 8 -6.30 2.94 16.75
CA THR A 8 -5.18 3.76 16.26
C THR A 8 -5.31 4.03 14.75
N ALA A 9 -4.60 5.05 14.26
CA ALA A 9 -4.50 5.29 12.81
C ALA A 9 -3.94 4.06 12.09
N THR A 10 -3.03 3.33 12.72
CA THR A 10 -2.44 2.14 12.12
C THR A 10 -3.40 0.96 12.07
N GLU A 11 -4.20 0.75 13.12
CA GLU A 11 -5.30 -0.21 13.11
C GLU A 11 -6.31 0.12 12.01
N LEU A 12 -6.69 1.40 11.86
CA LEU A 12 -7.57 1.87 10.79
C LEU A 12 -7.00 1.51 9.40
N LEU A 13 -5.74 1.87 9.15
CA LEU A 13 -5.08 1.58 7.88
C LEU A 13 -5.04 0.08 7.56
N ALA A 14 -4.74 -0.77 8.55
CA ALA A 14 -4.71 -2.21 8.39
C ALA A 14 -6.10 -2.78 8.06
N VAL A 15 -7.15 -2.35 8.77
CA VAL A 15 -8.53 -2.78 8.52
C VAL A 15 -9.01 -2.33 7.14
N MET A 16 -8.87 -1.06 6.81
CA MET A 16 -9.32 -0.53 5.52
C MET A 16 -8.59 -1.21 4.36
N SER A 17 -7.29 -1.45 4.51
CA SER A 17 -6.50 -2.20 3.52
C SER A 17 -6.94 -3.67 3.40
N ALA A 18 -7.29 -4.33 4.52
CA ALA A 18 -7.74 -5.72 4.51
C ALA A 18 -9.08 -5.90 3.77
N ARG A 19 -10.01 -4.95 3.93
CA ARG A 19 -11.33 -4.96 3.28
C ARG A 19 -11.24 -4.89 1.75
N LEU A 20 -10.13 -4.38 1.21
CA LEU A 20 -9.88 -4.32 -0.25
C LEU A 20 -9.45 -5.67 -0.84
N LEU A 21 -9.07 -6.63 -0.01
CA LEU A 21 -8.58 -7.94 -0.44
C LEU A 21 -9.73 -8.93 -0.60
N ARG A 22 -9.60 -9.81 -1.60
CA ARG A 22 -10.59 -10.84 -1.95
C ARG A 22 -10.02 -12.23 -1.68
N ASP A 23 -10.93 -13.17 -1.43
CA ASP A 23 -10.55 -14.56 -1.24
C ASP A 23 -9.84 -15.13 -2.48
N GLY A 24 -8.84 -15.97 -2.25
CA GLY A 24 -8.03 -16.60 -3.30
C GLY A 24 -6.98 -15.71 -3.98
N GLN A 25 -6.86 -14.42 -3.63
CA GLN A 25 -5.84 -13.55 -4.22
C GLN A 25 -4.42 -13.94 -3.80
N VAL A 26 -3.47 -13.74 -4.70
CA VAL A 26 -2.04 -13.78 -4.43
C VAL A 26 -1.54 -12.36 -4.20
N VAL A 27 -1.06 -12.10 -2.98
CA VAL A 27 -0.71 -10.75 -2.51
C VAL A 27 0.78 -10.68 -2.18
N PHE A 28 1.48 -9.77 -2.84
CA PHE A 28 2.81 -9.34 -2.44
C PHE A 28 2.68 -8.37 -1.27
N ALA A 29 3.15 -8.78 -0.09
CA ALA A 29 3.13 -7.96 1.11
C ALA A 29 4.55 -7.73 1.63
N GLY A 30 4.80 -6.56 2.21
CA GLY A 30 5.98 -6.31 3.04
C GLY A 30 5.74 -6.71 4.48
N VAL A 31 6.54 -6.15 5.40
CA VAL A 31 6.23 -6.15 6.85
C VAL A 31 5.36 -4.94 7.24
N GLY A 32 4.86 -4.91 8.46
CA GLY A 32 4.04 -3.80 8.96
C GLY A 32 2.58 -3.89 8.53
N ILE A 33 1.99 -2.73 8.16
CA ILE A 33 0.56 -2.62 7.82
C ILE A 33 0.15 -3.56 6.69
N PRO A 34 0.90 -3.69 5.57
CA PRO A 34 0.58 -4.67 4.52
C PRO A 34 0.42 -6.10 5.03
N LEU A 35 1.32 -6.54 5.91
CA LEU A 35 1.27 -7.89 6.47
C LEU A 35 0.07 -8.08 7.37
N LEU A 36 -0.21 -7.09 8.22
CA LEU A 36 -1.38 -7.09 9.10
C LEU A 36 -2.67 -7.12 8.28
N ALA A 37 -2.77 -6.32 7.21
CA ALA A 37 -3.93 -6.28 6.34
C ALA A 37 -4.18 -7.63 5.65
N ALA A 38 -3.14 -8.23 5.05
CA ALA A 38 -3.25 -9.53 4.39
C ALA A 38 -3.61 -10.65 5.37
N THR A 39 -2.97 -10.67 6.54
CA THR A 39 -3.25 -11.67 7.59
C THR A 39 -4.64 -11.47 8.19
N LEU A 40 -5.09 -10.24 8.39
CA LEU A 40 -6.45 -9.94 8.86
C LEU A 40 -7.49 -10.45 7.87
N ALA A 41 -7.30 -10.18 6.56
CA ALA A 41 -8.19 -10.69 5.52
C ALA A 41 -8.25 -12.23 5.53
N GLN A 42 -7.10 -12.92 5.61
CA GLN A 42 -7.04 -14.39 5.74
C GLN A 42 -7.86 -14.93 6.92
N ARG A 43 -7.92 -14.19 8.03
CA ARG A 43 -8.60 -14.61 9.27
C ARG A 43 -10.10 -14.31 9.28
N LEU A 44 -10.58 -13.44 8.38
CA LEU A 44 -11.96 -12.94 8.41
C LEU A 44 -12.78 -13.38 7.20
N HIS A 45 -12.34 -13.03 5.99
CA HIS A 45 -13.16 -13.14 4.79
C HIS A 45 -12.43 -13.70 3.56
N ALA A 46 -11.12 -13.88 3.63
CA ALA A 46 -10.28 -14.32 2.51
C ALA A 46 -9.35 -15.50 2.89
N PRO A 47 -9.88 -16.63 3.40
CA PRO A 47 -9.06 -17.75 3.91
C PRO A 47 -8.13 -18.41 2.88
N GLY A 48 -8.43 -18.30 1.58
CA GLY A 48 -7.62 -18.78 0.47
C GLY A 48 -6.58 -17.78 -0.05
N LEU A 49 -6.50 -16.57 0.51
CA LEU A 49 -5.48 -15.58 0.14
C LEU A 49 -4.08 -16.12 0.40
N THR A 50 -3.16 -15.91 -0.56
CA THR A 50 -1.76 -16.35 -0.46
C THR A 50 -0.83 -15.15 -0.33
N ILE A 51 -0.03 -15.11 0.74
CA ILE A 51 0.98 -14.06 0.97
C ILE A 51 2.31 -14.45 0.34
N LEU A 52 2.89 -13.56 -0.47
CA LEU A 52 4.23 -13.65 -1.04
C LEU A 52 5.15 -12.60 -0.43
N PHE A 53 6.37 -13.01 -0.10
CA PHE A 53 7.47 -12.11 0.27
C PHE A 53 8.56 -12.11 -0.80
N GLU A 54 9.11 -10.92 -1.11
CA GLU A 54 10.18 -10.75 -2.11
C GLU A 54 11.43 -11.61 -1.80
N GLY A 55 11.62 -11.95 -0.53
CA GLY A 55 12.69 -12.80 -0.02
C GLY A 55 12.63 -14.26 -0.46
N GLY A 56 11.58 -14.69 -1.16
CA GLY A 56 11.46 -16.06 -1.67
C GLY A 56 10.32 -16.88 -1.06
N VAL A 57 9.53 -16.33 -0.15
CA VAL A 57 8.53 -17.10 0.60
C VAL A 57 7.17 -17.04 -0.08
N ILE A 58 6.55 -18.22 -0.27
CA ILE A 58 5.19 -18.36 -0.81
C ILE A 58 4.29 -18.96 0.26
N GLY A 59 3.14 -18.32 0.47
CA GLY A 59 2.12 -18.78 1.41
C GLY A 59 2.63 -18.73 2.84
N ALA A 60 3.17 -17.58 3.26
CA ALA A 60 3.67 -17.41 4.63
C ALA A 60 2.55 -17.62 5.67
N PHE A 61 2.86 -18.35 6.75
CA PHE A 61 1.97 -18.51 7.89
C PHE A 61 2.39 -17.59 9.02
N ILE A 62 1.57 -16.57 9.30
CA ILE A 62 1.86 -15.61 10.37
C ILE A 62 1.30 -16.12 11.70
N GLU A 63 2.22 -16.50 12.59
CA GLU A 63 1.90 -16.90 13.95
C GLU A 63 1.58 -15.64 14.80
N PRO A 64 0.40 -15.56 15.45
CA PRO A 64 0.04 -14.43 16.30
C PRO A 64 1.10 -14.16 17.37
N GLY A 65 1.42 -12.89 17.62
CA GLY A 65 2.49 -12.49 18.54
C GLY A 65 3.91 -12.72 18.04
N LYS A 66 4.09 -13.18 16.79
CA LYS A 66 5.41 -13.42 16.19
C LYS A 66 5.53 -12.77 14.83
N LEU A 67 5.14 -11.51 14.73
CA LEU A 67 5.30 -10.74 13.50
C LEU A 67 6.80 -10.65 13.14
N PRO A 68 7.16 -10.88 11.87
CA PRO A 68 8.53 -10.82 11.42
C PRO A 68 8.99 -9.35 11.29
N PRO A 69 10.19 -8.99 11.81
CA PRO A 69 10.74 -7.64 11.64
C PRO A 69 11.21 -7.35 10.21
N SER A 70 11.38 -8.38 9.39
CA SER A 70 11.86 -8.30 8.01
C SER A 70 11.24 -9.43 7.18
N THR A 71 11.02 -9.18 5.90
CA THR A 71 10.58 -10.20 4.93
C THR A 71 11.59 -11.36 4.78
N ASN A 72 12.85 -11.14 5.18
CA ASN A 72 13.95 -12.12 5.12
C ASN A 72 14.21 -12.83 6.47
N GLU A 73 13.24 -12.86 7.38
CA GLU A 73 13.38 -13.45 8.71
C GLU A 73 12.73 -14.85 8.80
N GLN A 74 13.21 -15.72 9.70
CA GLN A 74 12.77 -17.12 9.81
C GLN A 74 11.29 -17.30 10.19
N ARG A 75 10.66 -16.31 10.85
CA ARG A 75 9.21 -16.34 11.14
C ARG A 75 8.38 -16.28 9.85
N CYS A 76 8.93 -15.70 8.77
CA CYS A 76 8.26 -15.74 7.46
C CYS A 76 8.25 -17.14 6.86
N THR A 77 9.30 -17.94 7.07
CA THR A 77 9.48 -19.25 6.41
C THR A 77 8.84 -20.40 7.17
N ARG A 78 8.71 -20.27 8.49
CA ARG A 78 8.13 -21.31 9.34
C ARG A 78 6.68 -21.61 8.92
N ARG A 79 6.44 -22.84 8.45
CA ARG A 79 5.14 -23.32 7.92
C ARG A 79 4.67 -22.59 6.66
N ALA A 80 5.55 -21.89 5.97
CA ALA A 80 5.24 -21.42 4.62
C ALA A 80 5.01 -22.61 3.68
N ASN A 81 4.20 -22.42 2.64
CA ASN A 81 3.95 -23.45 1.64
C ASN A 81 5.23 -23.79 0.86
N MET A 82 6.06 -22.80 0.57
CA MET A 82 7.32 -22.97 -0.16
C MET A 82 8.32 -21.86 0.16
N VAL A 83 9.62 -22.19 0.08
CA VAL A 83 10.72 -21.22 0.12
C VAL A 83 11.54 -21.41 -1.15
N LEU A 84 11.63 -20.36 -1.96
CA LEU A 84 12.32 -20.28 -3.23
C LEU A 84 13.43 -19.23 -3.19
N SER A 85 14.13 -19.05 -4.30
CA SER A 85 14.96 -17.86 -4.48
C SER A 85 14.07 -16.62 -4.71
N SER A 86 14.59 -15.43 -4.38
CA SER A 86 13.92 -14.17 -4.74
C SER A 86 13.65 -14.06 -6.24
N THR A 87 14.57 -14.56 -7.07
CA THR A 87 14.44 -14.57 -8.52
C THR A 87 13.21 -15.37 -8.97
N ASP A 88 12.92 -16.51 -8.35
CA ASP A 88 11.77 -17.33 -8.72
C ASP A 88 10.44 -16.66 -8.32
N VAL A 89 10.40 -15.96 -7.20
CA VAL A 89 9.20 -15.21 -6.80
C VAL A 89 8.95 -14.04 -7.75
N LEU A 90 10.01 -13.33 -8.18
CA LEU A 90 9.89 -12.29 -9.21
C LEU A 90 9.54 -12.86 -10.59
N LEU A 91 9.96 -14.10 -10.90
CA LEU A 91 9.49 -14.80 -12.10
C LEU A 91 7.99 -15.08 -12.04
N LEU A 92 7.45 -15.50 -10.88
CA LEU A 92 6.01 -15.70 -10.70
C LEU A 92 5.24 -14.39 -10.89
N LEU A 93 5.77 -13.29 -10.37
CA LEU A 93 5.26 -11.94 -10.60
C LEU A 93 5.22 -11.59 -12.09
N GLN A 94 6.34 -11.77 -12.81
CA GLN A 94 6.41 -11.53 -14.26
C GLN A 94 5.47 -12.41 -15.08
N ARG A 95 5.18 -13.63 -14.61
CA ARG A 95 4.23 -14.55 -15.23
C ARG A 95 2.76 -14.22 -14.94
N GLY A 96 2.48 -13.19 -14.13
CA GLY A 96 1.12 -12.74 -13.82
C GLY A 96 0.43 -13.57 -12.74
N TYR A 97 1.17 -14.27 -11.87
CA TYR A 97 0.59 -15.04 -10.76
C TYR A 97 0.27 -14.20 -9.52
N VAL A 98 0.60 -12.91 -9.53
CA VAL A 98 0.38 -12.00 -8.41
C VAL A 98 -0.74 -11.04 -8.79
N ASP A 99 -1.76 -10.96 -7.93
CA ASP A 99 -2.91 -10.09 -8.17
C ASP A 99 -2.67 -8.67 -7.67
N ILE A 100 -2.14 -8.56 -6.45
CA ILE A 100 -2.02 -7.29 -5.73
C ILE A 100 -0.62 -7.15 -5.11
N GLY A 101 -0.02 -5.98 -5.29
CA GLY A 101 1.16 -5.54 -4.56
C GLY A 101 0.81 -4.47 -3.52
N PHE A 102 1.21 -4.67 -2.26
CA PHE A 102 1.18 -3.61 -1.27
C PHE A 102 2.44 -2.75 -1.35
N MET A 103 2.24 -1.43 -1.32
CA MET A 103 3.33 -0.47 -1.41
C MET A 103 3.18 0.67 -0.40
N GLY A 104 4.30 1.33 -0.14
CA GLY A 104 4.38 2.59 0.56
C GLY A 104 5.42 3.49 -0.13
N GLY A 105 5.49 4.75 0.27
CA GLY A 105 6.44 5.69 -0.29
C GLY A 105 6.71 6.88 0.61
N ALA A 106 7.79 7.60 0.32
CA ALA A 106 8.06 8.91 0.90
C ALA A 106 7.18 9.98 0.22
N GLN A 107 6.97 9.87 -1.10
CA GLN A 107 6.02 10.68 -1.85
C GLN A 107 5.12 9.80 -2.73
N ILE A 108 3.93 10.32 -3.01
CA ILE A 108 2.99 9.86 -4.02
C ILE A 108 2.49 11.09 -4.80
N ASP A 109 2.33 10.97 -6.11
CA ASP A 109 1.74 12.03 -6.92
C ASP A 109 0.31 11.79 -7.38
N GLN A 110 -0.25 12.77 -8.08
CA GLN A 110 -1.64 12.74 -8.57
C GLN A 110 -1.94 11.58 -9.53
N TYR A 111 -0.93 10.92 -10.11
CA TYR A 111 -1.09 9.73 -10.96
C TYR A 111 -0.68 8.45 -10.23
N GLY A 112 -0.40 8.54 -8.92
CA GLY A 112 -0.02 7.43 -8.07
C GLY A 112 1.41 6.94 -8.28
N ASN A 113 2.28 7.73 -8.91
CA ASN A 113 3.71 7.39 -8.95
C ASN A 113 4.29 7.52 -7.55
N LEU A 114 5.12 6.56 -7.15
CA LEU A 114 5.73 6.54 -5.82
C LEU A 114 7.21 6.85 -5.87
N ASN A 115 7.67 7.48 -4.79
CA ASN A 115 9.08 7.74 -4.55
C ASN A 115 9.53 7.13 -3.23
N SER A 116 10.53 6.27 -3.31
CA SER A 116 11.27 5.73 -2.16
C SER A 116 12.78 5.80 -2.38
N SER A 117 13.25 6.63 -3.33
CA SER A 117 14.66 6.69 -3.72
C SER A 117 15.36 7.99 -3.34
N PHE A 118 14.79 9.14 -3.68
CA PHE A 118 15.44 10.45 -3.50
C PHE A 118 14.42 11.55 -3.23
N ILE A 119 14.64 12.41 -2.23
CA ILE A 119 13.94 13.70 -2.10
C ILE A 119 14.87 14.82 -2.56
N GLY A 120 14.38 15.70 -3.43
CA GLY A 120 15.21 16.64 -4.21
C GLY A 120 15.70 16.06 -5.54
N ASN A 121 16.42 16.85 -6.33
CA ASN A 121 16.87 16.45 -7.68
C ASN A 121 18.24 15.72 -7.62
N PRO A 122 18.31 14.40 -7.80
CA PRO A 122 19.59 13.66 -7.76
C PRO A 122 20.52 13.96 -8.95
N ARG A 123 20.01 14.63 -10.00
CA ARG A 123 20.80 15.10 -11.16
C ARG A 123 21.00 16.62 -11.14
N GLY A 124 20.81 17.25 -9.98
CA GLY A 124 20.95 18.68 -9.77
C GLY A 124 22.40 19.16 -9.79
N ALA A 125 22.60 20.43 -9.46
CA ALA A 125 23.92 21.03 -9.36
C ALA A 125 24.68 20.50 -8.13
N ILE A 126 26.03 20.58 -8.18
CA ILE A 126 26.87 20.29 -7.01
C ILE A 126 26.50 21.28 -5.90
N GLY A 127 25.99 20.75 -4.78
CA GLY A 127 25.52 21.55 -3.63
C GLY A 127 24.01 21.50 -3.40
N ASP A 128 23.22 20.97 -4.34
CA ASP A 128 21.79 20.74 -4.11
C ASP A 128 21.56 19.72 -2.98
N LEU A 129 20.66 20.04 -2.05
CA LEU A 129 20.30 19.13 -0.96
C LEU A 129 19.46 17.97 -1.50
N VAL A 130 20.03 16.77 -1.48
CA VAL A 130 19.34 15.54 -1.88
C VAL A 130 19.34 14.56 -0.71
N THR A 131 18.16 14.12 -0.29
CA THR A 131 18.02 13.06 0.72
C THR A 131 17.89 11.71 0.03
N ARG A 132 18.87 10.82 0.23
CA ARG A 132 18.82 9.42 -0.23
C ARG A 132 17.94 8.59 0.70
N LEU A 133 16.97 7.89 0.14
CA LEU A 133 16.06 6.97 0.82
C LEU A 133 16.55 5.52 0.64
N PRO A 134 15.87 4.48 1.16
CA PRO A 134 16.30 3.08 0.99
C PRO A 134 16.41 2.63 -0.49
N GLY A 135 15.54 3.13 -1.38
CA GLY A 135 15.47 2.74 -2.79
C GLY A 135 14.25 1.86 -3.10
N THR A 136 14.29 1.20 -4.27
CA THR A 136 13.15 0.43 -4.80
C THR A 136 12.88 -0.88 -4.05
N GLY A 137 13.93 -1.64 -3.68
CA GLY A 137 13.75 -3.07 -3.45
C GLY A 137 13.08 -3.73 -4.67
N GLY A 138 12.16 -4.67 -4.47
CA GLY A 138 11.29 -5.20 -5.54
C GLY A 138 10.15 -4.26 -5.98
N GLY A 139 10.05 -3.06 -5.41
CA GLY A 139 8.89 -2.17 -5.59
C GLY A 139 8.65 -1.71 -7.03
N ASN A 140 9.69 -1.56 -7.85
CA ASN A 140 9.55 -1.21 -9.26
C ASN A 140 8.90 -2.35 -10.07
N ASP A 141 9.37 -3.60 -9.88
CA ASP A 141 8.81 -4.76 -10.57
C ASP A 141 7.35 -4.98 -10.18
N ILE A 142 7.06 -4.94 -8.87
CA ILE A 142 5.70 -5.11 -8.34
C ILE A 142 4.76 -4.08 -8.97
N ALA A 143 5.15 -2.81 -8.93
CA ALA A 143 4.36 -1.71 -9.50
C ALA A 143 4.22 -1.78 -11.02
N SER A 144 5.20 -2.35 -11.72
CA SER A 144 5.18 -2.49 -13.18
C SER A 144 4.25 -3.62 -13.64
N LEU A 145 4.06 -4.65 -12.81
CA LEU A 145 3.46 -5.91 -13.25
C LEU A 145 2.11 -6.22 -12.58
N THR A 146 1.73 -5.51 -11.51
CA THR A 146 0.52 -5.81 -10.71
C THR A 146 -0.25 -4.57 -10.30
N GLN A 147 -1.48 -4.78 -9.85
CA GLN A 147 -2.28 -3.73 -9.25
C GLN A 147 -1.77 -3.38 -7.85
N MET A 148 -1.63 -2.09 -7.55
CA MET A 148 -1.07 -1.65 -6.27
C MET A 148 -2.15 -1.16 -5.30
N ILE A 149 -2.02 -1.59 -4.03
CA ILE A 149 -2.61 -0.90 -2.89
C ILE A 149 -1.50 -0.15 -2.17
N VAL A 150 -1.65 1.17 -2.05
CA VAL A 150 -0.72 2.01 -1.28
C VAL A 150 -1.33 2.35 0.06
N THR A 151 -0.60 2.09 1.14
CA THR A 151 -1.06 2.44 2.48
C THR A 151 -0.04 3.37 3.13
N MET A 152 -0.45 4.61 3.43
CA MET A 152 0.46 5.62 3.97
C MET A 152 -0.27 6.73 4.71
N LYS A 153 0.45 7.44 5.59
CA LYS A 153 -0.08 8.63 6.27
C LYS A 153 -0.31 9.78 5.29
N HIS A 154 -1.41 10.51 5.47
CA HIS A 154 -1.80 11.64 4.65
C HIS A 154 -1.11 12.92 5.13
N GLU A 155 -0.09 13.36 4.39
CA GLU A 155 0.66 14.58 4.70
C GLU A 155 0.97 15.33 3.39
N LYS A 156 0.89 16.66 3.40
CA LYS A 156 1.13 17.49 2.21
C LYS A 156 2.49 17.30 1.57
N ARG A 157 3.52 16.99 2.38
CA ARG A 157 4.88 16.66 1.90
C ARG A 157 4.97 15.31 1.18
N ARG A 158 4.01 14.42 1.42
CA ARG A 158 3.93 13.08 0.82
C ARG A 158 3.06 13.11 -0.44
N PHE A 159 1.92 13.79 -0.40
CA PHE A 159 1.00 13.93 -1.54
C PHE A 159 1.39 15.16 -2.36
N VAL A 160 2.26 14.99 -3.35
CA VAL A 160 2.87 16.09 -4.13
C VAL A 160 2.34 16.10 -5.56
N SER A 161 2.35 17.23 -6.24
CA SER A 161 1.83 17.30 -7.62
C SER A 161 2.60 16.41 -8.60
N ARG A 162 3.91 16.25 -8.37
CA ARG A 162 4.81 15.33 -9.05
C ARG A 162 5.88 14.88 -8.07
N VAL A 163 6.21 13.59 -8.06
CA VAL A 163 7.30 13.08 -7.24
C VAL A 163 8.67 13.53 -7.74
N ASP A 164 9.63 13.70 -6.83
CA ASP A 164 11.00 14.09 -7.20
C ASP A 164 11.70 13.00 -8.03
N PHE A 165 11.36 11.74 -7.77
CA PHE A 165 11.88 10.59 -8.49
C PHE A 165 10.83 9.46 -8.56
N VAL A 166 10.48 9.02 -9.76
CA VAL A 166 9.58 7.87 -9.95
C VAL A 166 10.38 6.59 -9.68
N THR A 167 10.22 6.06 -8.47
CA THR A 167 10.80 4.76 -8.10
C THR A 167 9.90 3.62 -8.57
N SER A 168 8.60 3.76 -8.30
CA SER A 168 7.59 2.77 -8.68
C SER A 168 6.52 3.46 -9.53
N PRO A 169 6.31 3.00 -10.78
CA PRO A 169 5.40 3.67 -11.70
C PRO A 169 3.92 3.43 -11.31
N GLY A 170 3.18 4.52 -11.14
CA GLY A 170 1.72 4.52 -11.10
C GLY A 170 1.16 4.58 -12.52
N PHE A 171 0.34 5.59 -12.80
CA PHE A 171 -0.15 5.89 -14.16
C PHE A 171 0.74 6.88 -14.92
N LEU A 172 1.99 7.11 -14.47
CA LEU A 172 2.95 8.00 -15.09
C LEU A 172 2.41 9.43 -15.26
N SER A 173 1.99 9.82 -16.47
CA SER A 173 1.42 11.13 -16.76
C SER A 173 -0.09 11.12 -17.01
N GLY A 174 -0.76 10.01 -16.69
CA GLY A 174 -2.19 9.85 -16.89
C GLY A 174 -2.55 9.09 -18.17
N GLU A 175 -3.85 8.87 -18.39
CA GLU A 175 -4.41 8.28 -19.62
C GLU A 175 -3.66 7.00 -20.07
N GLU A 176 -3.17 6.97 -21.31
CA GLU A 176 -2.48 5.83 -21.94
C GLU A 176 -0.96 5.82 -21.71
N SER A 177 -0.42 6.82 -21.01
CA SER A 177 1.04 7.01 -20.90
C SER A 177 1.77 5.81 -20.30
N ARG A 178 1.11 5.09 -19.37
CA ARG A 178 1.64 3.82 -18.81
C ARG A 178 1.83 2.78 -19.92
N ARG A 179 0.82 2.58 -20.77
CA ARG A 179 0.88 1.62 -21.88
C ARG A 179 1.91 2.04 -22.93
N GLU A 180 1.97 3.33 -23.26
CA GLU A 180 2.95 3.90 -24.20
C GLU A 180 4.39 3.74 -23.73
N ALA A 181 4.63 3.75 -22.41
CA ALA A 181 5.92 3.44 -21.81
C ALA A 181 6.26 1.94 -21.77
N GLY A 182 5.42 1.07 -22.32
CA GLY A 182 5.61 -0.38 -22.35
C GLY A 182 5.09 -1.12 -21.11
N LEU A 183 4.48 -0.42 -20.15
CA LEU A 183 3.86 -1.02 -18.96
C LEU A 183 2.41 -1.38 -19.28
N THR A 184 2.20 -2.55 -19.86
CA THR A 184 0.88 -2.98 -20.39
C THR A 184 -0.07 -3.57 -19.35
N THR A 185 0.44 -3.89 -18.15
CA THR A 185 -0.34 -4.45 -17.03
C THR A 185 -0.11 -3.63 -15.75
N GLY A 186 -0.85 -4.00 -14.70
CA GLY A 186 -0.74 -3.41 -13.37
C GLY A 186 -1.28 -1.98 -13.28
N GLY A 187 -0.65 -1.17 -12.42
CA GLY A 187 -1.05 0.20 -12.14
C GLY A 187 -1.67 0.35 -10.75
N MET A 188 -2.28 1.49 -10.47
CA MET A 188 -2.85 1.73 -9.15
C MET A 188 -4.26 1.17 -9.02
N TYR A 189 -4.54 0.49 -7.91
CA TYR A 189 -5.89 0.12 -7.52
C TYR A 189 -6.45 1.10 -6.49
N ARG A 190 -5.81 1.21 -5.33
CA ARG A 190 -6.28 2.07 -4.24
C ARG A 190 -5.13 2.71 -3.46
N VAL A 191 -5.40 3.88 -2.88
CA VAL A 191 -4.58 4.46 -1.82
C VAL A 191 -5.43 4.53 -0.55
N VAL A 192 -4.88 4.10 0.57
CA VAL A 192 -5.53 4.13 1.88
C VAL A 192 -4.69 4.98 2.81
N THR A 193 -5.31 5.99 3.40
CA THR A 193 -4.66 6.89 4.37
C THR A 193 -5.45 7.00 5.67
N ASP A 194 -4.94 7.75 6.64
CA ASP A 194 -5.64 8.06 7.89
C ASP A 194 -6.82 9.02 7.70
N LEU A 195 -7.04 9.57 6.49
CA LEU A 195 -8.16 10.45 6.18
C LEU A 195 -9.22 9.84 5.25
N GLY A 196 -8.84 8.87 4.41
CA GLY A 196 -9.79 8.29 3.46
C GLY A 196 -9.20 7.25 2.52
N VAL A 197 -10.05 6.81 1.59
CA VAL A 197 -9.73 5.85 0.53
C VAL A 197 -9.82 6.55 -0.82
N PHE A 198 -8.80 6.34 -1.65
CA PHE A 198 -8.65 6.97 -2.95
C PHE A 198 -8.57 5.91 -4.04
N GLY A 199 -9.10 6.27 -5.20
CA GLY A 199 -8.95 5.57 -6.46
C GLY A 199 -8.39 6.53 -7.50
N PHE A 200 -8.66 6.22 -8.76
CA PHE A 200 -8.18 6.99 -9.89
C PHE A 200 -9.30 7.08 -10.91
N ASP A 201 -9.50 8.28 -11.47
CA ASP A 201 -10.48 8.53 -12.52
C ASP A 201 -10.20 7.64 -13.74
N ASP A 202 -11.24 7.06 -14.33
CA ASP A 202 -11.09 6.05 -15.37
C ASP A 202 -10.50 6.59 -16.67
N HIS A 203 -10.64 7.88 -16.95
CA HIS A 203 -10.13 8.50 -18.18
C HIS A 203 -8.76 9.16 -17.95
N SER A 204 -8.71 10.16 -17.08
CA SER A 204 -7.51 10.95 -16.81
C SER A 204 -6.46 10.20 -15.98
N LYS A 205 -6.87 9.15 -15.26
CA LYS A 205 -6.06 8.44 -14.25
C LYS A 205 -5.53 9.34 -13.13
N ARG A 206 -6.16 10.51 -12.91
CA ARG A 206 -5.87 11.36 -11.76
C ARG A 206 -6.49 10.76 -10.50
N MET A 207 -5.80 10.91 -9.38
CA MET A 207 -6.23 10.45 -8.07
C MET A 207 -7.57 11.11 -7.69
N GLN A 208 -8.48 10.29 -7.19
CA GLN A 208 -9.84 10.67 -6.80
C GLN A 208 -10.15 10.15 -5.40
N LEU A 209 -10.72 11.00 -4.55
CA LEU A 209 -11.23 10.60 -3.24
C LEU A 209 -12.53 9.83 -3.41
N LEU A 210 -12.54 8.56 -2.98
CA LEU A 210 -13.70 7.68 -3.06
C LEU A 210 -14.50 7.64 -1.75
N GLY A 211 -13.81 7.77 -0.62
CA GLY A 211 -14.48 7.78 0.68
C GLY A 211 -13.65 8.45 1.76
N LEU A 212 -14.34 9.05 2.72
CA LEU A 212 -13.76 9.67 3.91
C LEU A 212 -13.88 8.74 5.11
N HIS A 213 -12.87 8.72 5.96
CA HIS A 213 -13.00 8.08 7.27
C HIS A 213 -13.91 8.91 8.19
N LEU A 214 -14.57 8.23 9.13
CA LEU A 214 -15.49 8.89 10.06
C LEU A 214 -14.79 10.05 10.79
N GLY A 215 -15.33 11.26 10.63
CA GLY A 215 -14.80 12.49 11.23
C GLY A 215 -13.80 13.27 10.36
N ALA A 216 -13.32 12.71 9.25
CA ALA A 216 -12.53 13.45 8.25
C ALA A 216 -13.45 14.25 7.32
N THR A 217 -12.92 15.35 6.75
CA THR A 217 -13.64 16.18 5.78
C THR A 217 -12.86 16.31 4.47
N ALA A 218 -13.56 16.55 3.36
CA ALA A 218 -12.93 16.79 2.07
C ALA A 218 -11.96 17.99 2.10
N ASP A 219 -12.32 19.06 2.83
CA ASP A 219 -11.46 20.24 3.03
C ASP A 219 -10.15 19.88 3.74
N GLN A 220 -10.22 19.02 4.76
CA GLN A 220 -9.03 18.55 5.47
C GLN A 220 -8.12 17.73 4.55
N VAL A 221 -8.71 16.85 3.73
CA VAL A 221 -7.95 16.07 2.73
C VAL A 221 -7.27 17.00 1.73
N GLN A 222 -8.03 17.93 1.15
CA GLN A 222 -7.50 18.89 0.16
C GLN A 222 -6.41 19.79 0.76
N ALA A 223 -6.56 20.25 2.00
CA ALA A 223 -5.55 21.06 2.68
C ALA A 223 -4.22 20.31 2.90
N ASN A 224 -4.28 18.98 3.03
CA ASN A 224 -3.14 18.09 3.19
C ASN A 224 -2.71 17.41 1.87
N THR A 225 -3.24 17.82 0.72
CA THR A 225 -2.87 17.34 -0.61
C THR A 225 -2.18 18.46 -1.39
N GLY A 226 -1.05 18.18 -2.02
CA GLY A 226 -0.24 19.14 -2.79
C GLY A 226 -0.70 19.39 -4.22
N PHE A 227 -1.88 18.90 -4.59
CA PHE A 227 -2.52 19.05 -5.89
C PHE A 227 -4.04 19.13 -5.72
N GLU A 228 -4.74 19.58 -6.75
CA GLU A 228 -6.21 19.56 -6.79
C GLU A 228 -6.69 18.12 -6.85
N LEU A 229 -7.52 17.75 -5.87
CA LEU A 229 -8.04 16.40 -5.72
C LEU A 229 -9.42 16.27 -6.37
N LEU A 230 -9.62 15.22 -7.15
CA LEU A 230 -10.94 14.88 -7.67
C LEU A 230 -11.78 14.24 -6.56
N LEU A 231 -13.08 14.52 -6.55
CA LEU A 231 -14.03 13.85 -5.65
C LEU A 231 -14.88 12.86 -6.46
N ALA A 232 -15.17 11.70 -5.89
CA ALA A 232 -16.18 10.81 -6.43
C ALA A 232 -17.56 11.46 -6.36
N ALA A 233 -18.43 11.16 -7.33
CA ALA A 233 -19.81 11.66 -7.34
C ALA A 233 -20.62 11.12 -6.15
N ASP A 234 -20.30 9.90 -5.74
CA ASP A 234 -20.84 9.13 -4.64
C ASP A 234 -19.82 9.03 -3.49
N LEU A 235 -19.30 10.18 -3.02
CA LEU A 235 -18.34 10.20 -1.92
C LEU A 235 -18.95 9.60 -0.64
N GLU A 236 -18.45 8.44 -0.22
CA GLU A 236 -18.97 7.71 0.94
C GLU A 236 -18.23 8.06 2.24
N ILE A 237 -18.87 7.76 3.38
CA ILE A 237 -18.17 7.67 4.68
C ILE A 237 -17.90 6.19 4.95
N THR A 238 -16.64 5.83 5.14
CA THR A 238 -16.26 4.43 5.40
C THR A 238 -16.72 4.00 6.78
N ASP A 239 -17.23 2.78 6.91
CA ASP A 239 -17.51 2.18 8.21
C ASP A 239 -16.24 2.10 9.07
N PRO A 240 -16.28 2.50 10.36
CA PRO A 240 -15.14 2.36 11.24
C PRO A 240 -14.73 0.87 11.43
N PRO A 241 -13.51 0.59 11.90
CA PRO A 241 -13.11 -0.73 12.36
C PRO A 241 -14.11 -1.33 13.35
N SER A 242 -14.56 -2.55 13.07
CA SER A 242 -15.43 -3.31 13.99
C SER A 242 -14.64 -3.91 15.14
N GLU A 243 -15.32 -4.21 16.24
CA GLU A 243 -14.70 -4.88 17.40
C GLU A 243 -14.05 -6.21 17.01
N ARG A 244 -14.66 -6.96 16.08
CA ARG A 244 -14.11 -8.23 15.59
C ARG A 244 -12.80 -8.03 14.83
N GLU A 245 -12.73 -7.03 13.95
CA GLU A 245 -11.50 -6.71 13.20
C GLU A 245 -10.38 -6.28 14.15
N LEU A 246 -10.69 -5.40 15.10
CA LEU A 246 -9.73 -4.92 16.10
C LEU A 246 -9.24 -6.05 17.00
N ALA A 247 -10.14 -6.94 17.45
CA ALA A 247 -9.76 -8.08 18.27
C ALA A 247 -8.78 -9.02 17.54
N VAL A 248 -9.01 -9.28 16.25
CA VAL A 248 -8.08 -10.10 15.44
C VAL A 248 -6.73 -9.40 15.25
N LEU A 249 -6.72 -8.10 14.92
CA LEU A 249 -5.47 -7.34 14.79
C LEU A 249 -4.65 -7.32 16.09
N ARG A 250 -5.29 -7.03 17.22
CA ARG A 250 -4.65 -6.99 18.53
C ARG A 250 -4.16 -8.37 18.98
N HIS A 251 -4.84 -9.43 18.55
CA HIS A 251 -4.35 -10.79 18.75
C HIS A 251 -3.11 -11.11 17.89
N LEU A 252 -3.05 -10.59 16.64
CA LEU A 252 -1.89 -10.74 15.77
C LEU A 252 -0.67 -9.95 16.27
N ASP A 253 -0.89 -8.74 16.81
CA ASP A 253 0.12 -7.80 17.29
C ASP A 253 -0.09 -7.39 18.77
N PRO A 254 -0.01 -8.32 19.73
CA PRO A 254 -0.29 -8.04 21.15
C PRO A 254 0.68 -7.02 21.75
N ASP A 255 1.92 -6.96 21.24
CA ASP A 255 2.97 -6.05 21.69
C ASP A 255 2.94 -4.69 20.96
N ARG A 256 1.96 -4.48 20.06
CA ARG A 256 1.80 -3.26 19.25
C ARG A 256 3.06 -2.85 18.48
N LEU A 257 3.77 -3.83 17.92
CA LEU A 257 4.97 -3.59 17.12
C LEU A 257 4.65 -2.75 15.88
N TYR A 258 3.48 -2.97 15.30
CA TYR A 258 3.02 -2.27 14.11
C TYR A 258 1.70 -1.54 14.31
N THR A 259 0.91 -1.85 15.33
CA THR A 259 -0.41 -1.23 15.60
C THR A 259 -0.37 -0.06 16.60
N ALA A 260 0.81 0.34 17.07
CA ALA A 260 0.99 1.47 18.01
C ALA A 260 0.40 2.80 17.49
#